data_AF-A0A9P3AUZ2-F1
#
_entry.id   AF-A0A9P3AUZ2-F1
#
_cell.length_a   1.000
_cell.length_b   1.000
_cell.length_c   1.000
_cell.angle_alpha   90.00
_cell.angle_beta   90.00
_cell.angle_gamma   90.00
#
_symmetry.space_group_name_H-M   'P 1'
#
loop_
_entity.id
_entity.type
_entity.pdbx_description
1 polymer ?
#
loop_
_entity_poly.entity_id
_entity_poly.type
_entity_poly.pdbx_seq_one_letter_code
_entity_poly.pdbx_strand_id
1 'polypeptide(L)'
;MRSIHDYYAELVFTKKVMEQKLSKNIYKKLTAAIENLESLDQSIAGEVCARNERMGARKRCNAFYTLVSASKSVGTAQKHDSFIDYRAPTEK
;
A
#
# COMPACT_ATOMS: atom_id res chain seq x y z
N MET A 1 -13.96 19.40 -18.48
CA MET A 1 -12.53 19.38 -18.13
C MET A 1 -12.45 19.10 -16.63
N ARG A 2 -11.71 18.07 -16.20
CA ARG A 2 -11.56 17.77 -14.76
C ARG A 2 -10.67 18.83 -14.12
N SER A 3 -11.02 19.27 -12.91
CA SER A 3 -10.22 20.23 -12.14
C SER A 3 -8.96 19.53 -11.60
N ILE A 4 -7.92 20.31 -11.30
CA ILE A 4 -6.69 19.82 -10.65
C ILE A 4 -7.03 19.08 -9.35
N HIS A 5 -8.03 19.57 -8.63
CA HIS A 5 -8.50 18.96 -7.40
C HIS A 5 -9.12 17.56 -7.60
N ASP A 6 -9.60 17.23 -8.81
CA ASP A 6 -10.28 15.96 -9.07
C ASP A 6 -9.31 14.79 -9.26
N TYR A 7 -8.08 15.05 -9.70
CA TYR A 7 -7.07 14.01 -9.93
C TYR A 7 -5.86 14.10 -8.98
N TYR A 8 -5.69 15.22 -8.28
CA TYR A 8 -4.64 15.36 -7.28
C TYR A 8 -4.77 14.28 -6.20
N ALA A 9 -3.67 13.56 -5.95
CA ALA A 9 -3.58 12.45 -5.00
C ALA A 9 -4.56 11.27 -5.25
N GLU A 10 -5.16 11.16 -6.44
CA GLU A 10 -6.15 10.11 -6.75
C GLU A 10 -5.60 8.68 -6.57
N LEU A 11 -4.31 8.49 -6.84
CA LEU A 11 -3.61 7.20 -6.75
C LEU A 11 -2.73 7.07 -5.50
N VAL A 12 -2.81 8.02 -4.57
CA VAL A 12 -1.98 8.03 -3.36
C VAL A 12 -2.80 7.51 -2.18
N PHE A 13 -2.23 6.58 -1.41
CA PHE A 13 -2.83 6.05 -0.19
C PHE A 13 -2.66 7.05 0.98
N THR A 14 -3.32 8.20 0.87
CA THR A 14 -3.26 9.31 1.83
C THR A 14 -3.97 8.98 3.16
N LYS A 15 -3.77 9.78 4.21
CA LYS A 15 -4.47 9.65 5.50
C LYS A 15 -6.00 9.56 5.35
N LYS A 16 -6.59 10.36 4.45
CA LYS A 16 -8.03 10.33 4.15
C LYS A 16 -8.48 9.00 3.52
N VAL A 17 -7.67 8.46 2.61
CA VAL A 17 -7.94 7.15 1.99
C VAL A 17 -7.77 6.03 3.02
N MET A 18 -6.73 6.11 3.85
CA MET A 18 -6.52 5.18 4.96
C MET A 18 -7.69 5.15 5.93
N GLU A 19 -8.22 6.31 6.35
CA GLU A 19 -9.36 6.39 7.24
C GLU A 19 -10.61 5.72 6.65
N GLN A 20 -10.86 5.91 5.36
CA GLN A 20 -12.01 5.31 4.67
C GLN A 20 -11.86 3.80 4.42
N LYS A 21 -10.61 3.33 4.28
CA LYS A 21 -10.34 1.96 3.85
C LYS A 21 -9.96 1.06 5.01
N LEU A 22 -9.25 1.53 6.03
CA LEU A 22 -8.77 0.72 7.15
C LEU A 22 -9.76 0.69 8.31
N SER A 23 -9.63 -0.32 9.15
CA SER A 23 -10.35 -0.39 10.42
C SER A 23 -9.90 0.74 11.36
N LYS A 24 -10.81 1.32 12.16
CA LYS A 24 -10.50 2.46 13.07
C LYS A 24 -9.30 2.20 13.97
N ASN A 25 -9.16 0.97 14.48
CA ASN A 25 -8.06 0.57 15.35
C ASN A 25 -6.71 0.63 14.61
N ILE A 26 -6.66 0.12 13.37
CA ILE A 26 -5.46 0.08 12.54
C ILE A 26 -5.08 1.47 12.06
N TYR A 27 -6.05 2.29 11.66
CA TYR A 27 -5.80 3.67 11.29
C TYR A 27 -5.12 4.45 12.43
N LYS A 28 -5.61 4.30 13.67
CA LYS A 28 -5.00 4.93 14.85
C LYS A 28 -3.57 4.45 15.09
N LYS A 29 -3.35 3.12 15.06
CA LYS A 29 -2.00 2.55 15.25
C LYS A 29 -1.02 3.01 14.17
N LEU A 30 -1.45 3.03 12.90
CA LEU A 30 -0.60 3.49 11.79
C LEU A 30 -0.26 4.97 11.94
N THR A 31 -1.24 5.80 12.32
CA THR A 31 -1.03 7.25 12.51
C THR A 31 -0.10 7.52 13.68
N ALA A 32 -0.27 6.80 14.80
CA ALA A 32 0.63 6.88 15.95
C ALA A 32 2.06 6.46 15.59
N ALA A 33 2.24 5.37 14.83
CA ALA A 33 3.56 4.96 14.36
C ALA A 33 4.23 6.01 13.47
N ILE A 34 3.46 6.70 12.62
CA ILE A 34 3.97 7.79 11.77
C ILE A 34 4.35 9.03 12.59
N GLU A 35 3.53 9.40 13.56
CA GLU A 35 3.68 10.66 14.32
C GLU A 35 4.69 10.54 15.47
N ASN A 36 4.71 9.38 16.16
CA ASN A 36 5.57 9.13 17.31
C ASN A 36 6.83 8.33 16.96
N LEU A 37 7.03 7.95 15.69
CA LEU A 37 8.14 7.09 15.24
C LEU A 37 8.20 5.75 16.02
N GLU A 38 7.04 5.22 16.40
CA GLU A 38 6.92 3.96 17.13
C GLU A 38 7.06 2.74 16.20
N SER A 39 7.43 1.59 16.77
CA SER A 39 7.54 0.34 16.03
C SER A 39 6.18 -0.12 15.51
N LEU A 40 6.10 -0.41 14.21
CA LEU A 40 4.88 -0.93 13.60
C LEU A 40 4.75 -2.45 13.85
N ASP A 41 3.61 -2.86 14.38
CA ASP A 41 3.30 -4.27 14.58
C ASP A 41 3.06 -4.99 13.24
N GLN A 42 3.72 -6.13 13.06
CA GLN A 42 3.71 -6.91 11.82
C GLN A 42 2.31 -7.45 11.49
N SER A 43 1.46 -7.67 12.51
CA SER A 43 0.08 -8.11 12.31
C SER A 43 -0.76 -7.09 11.52
N ILE A 44 -0.42 -5.80 11.63
CA ILE A 44 -1.11 -4.70 10.97
C ILE A 44 -0.71 -4.61 9.49
N ALA A 45 0.54 -4.96 9.18
CA ALA A 45 1.10 -4.85 7.84
C ALA A 45 0.29 -5.65 6.82
N GLY A 46 -0.14 -6.87 7.17
CA GLY A 46 -0.94 -7.72 6.29
C GLY A 46 -2.29 -7.09 5.89
N GLU A 47 -3.01 -6.49 6.84
CA GLU A 47 -4.29 -5.83 6.56
C GLU A 47 -4.10 -4.57 5.69
N VAL A 48 -3.04 -3.80 5.96
CA VAL A 48 -2.71 -2.60 5.17
C VAL A 48 -2.33 -2.96 3.73
N CYS A 49 -1.49 -3.99 3.53
CA CYS A 49 -1.13 -4.50 2.20
C CYS A 49 -2.35 -4.95 1.41
N ALA A 50 -3.20 -5.80 2.00
CA ALA A 50 -4.41 -6.29 1.36
C ALA A 50 -5.36 -5.14 0.97
N ARG A 51 -5.40 -4.05 1.75
CA ARG A 51 -6.25 -2.89 1.44
C ARG A 51 -5.67 -2.01 0.35
N ASN A 52 -4.35 -1.86 0.30
CA ASN A 52 -3.65 -1.16 -0.76
C ASN A 52 -3.78 -1.90 -2.11
N GLU A 53 -3.60 -3.21 -2.12
CA GLU A 53 -3.84 -4.08 -3.28
C GLU A 53 -5.26 -3.92 -3.84
N ARG A 54 -6.27 -4.01 -2.96
CA ARG A 54 -7.68 -3.81 -3.37
C ARG A 54 -7.94 -2.43 -3.95
N MET A 55 -7.27 -1.39 -3.45
CA MET A 55 -7.36 -0.03 -4.00
C MET A 55 -6.75 0.03 -5.41
N GLY A 56 -5.54 -0.52 -5.57
CA GLY A 56 -4.83 -0.59 -6.84
C GLY A 56 -5.57 -1.39 -7.92
N ALA A 57 -6.16 -2.54 -7.55
CA ALA A 57 -6.98 -3.36 -8.42
C ALA A 57 -8.24 -2.61 -8.89
N ARG A 58 -8.93 -1.90 -7.98
CA ARG A 58 -10.15 -1.14 -8.30
C ARG A 58 -9.89 0.08 -9.18
N LYS A 59 -8.71 0.69 -9.05
CA LYS A 59 -8.25 1.81 -9.90
C LYS A 59 -7.62 1.35 -11.22
N ARG A 60 -7.46 0.03 -11.44
CA ARG A 60 -6.78 -0.59 -12.60
C ARG A 60 -5.34 -0.09 -12.79
N CYS A 61 -4.66 0.23 -11.70
CA CYS A 61 -3.33 0.85 -11.73
C CYS A 61 -2.19 -0.05 -11.21
N ASN A 62 -2.46 -1.11 -10.44
CA ASN A 62 -1.39 -1.93 -9.84
C ASN A 62 -1.61 -3.43 -10.03
N ALA A 63 -0.72 -4.05 -10.81
CA ALA A 63 -0.45 -5.50 -10.81
C ALA A 63 0.86 -5.84 -10.09
N PHE A 64 1.68 -4.83 -9.77
CA PHE A 64 3.00 -4.96 -9.16
C PHE A 64 3.15 -3.98 -8.01
N TYR A 65 4.00 -4.30 -7.04
CA TYR A 65 4.48 -3.36 -6.03
C TYR A 65 5.99 -3.16 -6.16
N THR A 66 6.47 -2.04 -5.67
CA THR A 66 7.90 -1.68 -5.67
C THR A 66 8.26 -1.05 -4.34
N LEU A 67 9.37 -1.48 -3.75
CA LEU A 67 10.02 -0.78 -2.64
C LEU A 67 10.84 0.37 -3.22
N VAL A 68 10.31 1.59 -3.16
CA VAL A 68 10.99 2.80 -3.65
C VAL A 68 11.94 3.30 -2.57
N SER A 69 13.24 3.03 -2.71
CA SER A 69 14.28 3.57 -1.82
C SER A 69 14.80 4.91 -2.34
N ALA A 70 15.07 5.85 -1.42
CA ALA A 70 15.58 7.18 -1.77
C ALA A 70 17.09 7.21 -2.08
N SER A 71 17.76 6.06 -2.18
CA SER A 71 19.20 5.99 -2.44
C SER A 71 19.53 6.45 -3.86
N LYS A 72 20.31 7.53 -3.97
CA LYS A 72 20.80 8.14 -5.24
C LYS A 72 21.91 7.32 -5.92
N SER A 73 21.78 6.00 -5.97
CA SER A 73 22.70 5.15 -6.73
C SER A 73 22.03 4.77 -8.05
N VAL A 74 22.50 5.40 -9.13
CA VAL A 74 22.22 5.05 -10.52
C VAL A 74 22.45 3.54 -10.69
N GLY A 75 21.39 2.73 -10.63
CA GLY A 75 21.51 1.27 -10.76
C GLY A 75 20.65 0.39 -9.83
N THR A 76 19.80 0.93 -8.96
CA THR A 76 18.80 0.08 -8.29
C THR A 76 17.65 -0.21 -9.24
N ALA A 77 17.75 -1.33 -9.95
CA ALA A 77 16.66 -1.93 -10.71
C ALA A 77 15.39 -1.92 -9.86
N GLN A 78 14.40 -1.17 -10.33
CA GLN A 78 13.07 -1.13 -9.77
C GLN A 78 12.51 -2.56 -9.83
N LYS A 79 12.61 -3.31 -8.74
CA LYS A 79 12.07 -4.68 -8.69
C LYS A 79 10.54 -4.55 -8.65
N HIS A 80 9.91 -5.04 -9.71
CA HIS A 80 8.46 -5.16 -9.80
C HIS A 80 8.11 -6.58 -9.36
N ASP A 81 7.74 -6.74 -8.09
CA ASP A 81 7.23 -8.02 -7.59
C ASP A 81 5.70 -8.06 -7.80
N SER A 82 5.22 -9.17 -8.36
CA SER A 82 3.80 -9.41 -8.65
C SER A 82 3.07 -9.88 -7.39
N PHE A 83 1.76 -9.65 -7.32
CA PHE A 83 0.89 -10.16 -6.27
C PHE A 83 0.47 -11.63 -6.45
N ILE A 84 0.99 -12.33 -7.46
CA ILE A 84 0.63 -13.73 -7.74
C ILE A 84 1.38 -14.65 -6.77
N ASP A 85 0.62 -15.42 -6.00
CA ASP A 85 1.14 -16.48 -5.12
C ASP A 85 0.56 -17.83 -5.54
N TYR A 86 1.42 -18.80 -5.88
CA TYR A 86 0.97 -20.12 -6.32
C TYR A 86 0.65 -20.97 -5.09
N ARG A 87 -0.65 -21.11 -4.76
CA ARG A 87 -1.09 -22.17 -3.84
C ARG A 87 -0.87 -23.52 -4.53
N ALA A 88 0.12 -24.30 -4.05
CA ALA A 88 0.25 -25.70 -4.42
C ALA A 88 -1.07 -26.42 -4.04
N PRO A 89 -1.68 -27.21 -4.95
CA PRO A 89 -2.80 -28.04 -4.58
C PRO A 89 -2.30 -29.06 -3.55
N THR A 90 -2.86 -29.01 -2.34
CA THR A 90 -2.66 -30.08 -1.36
C THR A 90 -3.19 -31.36 -1.96
N GLU A 91 -2.31 -32.33 -2.22
CA GLU A 91 -2.68 -33.69 -2.58
C GLU A 91 -3.68 -34.24 -1.53
N LYS A 92 -4.69 -34.94 -2.04
CA LYS A 92 -5.77 -35.57 -1.28
C LYS A 92 -5.28 -36.77 -0.49
#